data_AF-A0AAN9VBC4-F1
#
_entry.id   AF-A0AAN9VBC4-F1
#
_cell.length_a   1.000
_cell.length_b   1.000
_cell.length_c   1.000
_cell.angle_alpha   90.00
_cell.angle_beta   90.00
_cell.angle_gamma   90.00
#
_symmetry.space_group_name_H-M   'P 1'
#
loop_
_entity.id
_entity.type
_entity.pdbx_description
1 polymer ?
#
loop_
_entity_poly.entity_id
_entity_poly.type
_entity_poly.pdbx_seq_one_letter_code
_entity_poly.pdbx_strand_id
1 'polypeptide(L)'
;MAQPAAATGDRGRGSKHRRWRERRRVSAAAAVAAAALVVLTCAAVLTGTGAQARRVPMWQRTVRSKAAECKNITNASDRDVAAVKSYYRHLSENAKCLLKCVYEQLGIIRDNHFIDQKEGLQLFHQYFAHDKMTLKLGMLVVGKCLARGRSASNPCQGAYQARICFLAFRL
;
A
#
# COMPACT_ATOMS: atom_id res chain seq x y z
N MET A 1 -49.88 91.87 23.87
CA MET A 1 -49.99 90.95 25.02
C MET A 1 -49.35 89.63 24.65
N ALA A 2 -48.50 89.12 25.54
CA ALA A 2 -47.97 87.75 25.66
C ALA A 2 -47.07 87.14 24.56
N GLN A 3 -45.76 87.09 24.83
CA GLN A 3 -45.00 85.82 24.93
C GLN A 3 -45.03 85.36 26.41
N PRO A 4 -44.57 84.16 26.86
CA PRO A 4 -43.86 83.05 26.17
C PRO A 4 -44.32 81.61 26.57
N ALA A 5 -43.81 80.57 25.89
CA ALA A 5 -43.56 79.18 26.34
C ALA A 5 -43.19 78.33 25.09
N ALA A 6 -42.33 77.31 25.08
CA ALA A 6 -41.67 76.52 26.11
C ALA A 6 -40.37 75.92 25.53
N ALA A 7 -39.40 75.66 26.40
CA ALA A 7 -38.21 74.87 26.11
C ALA A 7 -38.54 73.38 26.10
N THR A 8 -38.11 72.65 25.06
CA THR A 8 -38.07 71.18 25.05
C THR A 8 -36.63 70.70 24.98
N GLY A 9 -36.24 69.97 26.04
CA GLY A 9 -34.88 69.46 26.24
C GLY A 9 -34.54 68.27 25.36
N ASP A 10 -33.33 68.30 24.81
CA ASP A 10 -32.66 67.24 24.07
C ASP A 10 -32.15 66.16 25.04
N ARG A 11 -32.86 65.02 25.12
CA ARG A 11 -32.36 63.78 25.73
C ARG A 11 -32.50 62.64 24.71
N GLY A 12 -31.53 62.49 23.80
CA GLY A 12 -31.60 61.36 22.86
C GLY A 12 -30.35 60.92 22.12
N ARG A 13 -29.16 61.51 22.36
CA ARG A 13 -28.02 61.32 21.44
C ARG A 13 -26.90 60.38 21.91
N GLY A 14 -27.02 59.76 23.09
CA GLY A 14 -25.94 58.94 23.67
C GLY A 14 -25.97 57.42 23.39
N SER A 15 -27.13 56.81 23.14
CA SER A 15 -27.24 55.33 23.20
C SER A 15 -26.94 54.62 21.87
N LYS A 16 -27.12 55.29 20.73
CA LYS A 16 -26.92 54.66 19.40
C LYS A 16 -25.44 54.39 19.08
N HIS A 17 -24.52 55.22 19.58
CA HIS A 17 -23.08 55.06 19.31
C HIS A 17 -22.43 53.90 20.07
N ARG A 18 -22.87 53.59 21.30
CA ARG A 18 -22.36 52.43 22.05
C ARG A 18 -22.75 51.11 21.39
N ARG A 19 -24.01 50.99 20.98
CA ARG A 19 -24.56 49.76 20.38
C ARG A 19 -23.92 49.41 19.03
N TRP A 20 -23.40 50.40 18.30
CA TRP A 20 -22.66 50.20 17.04
C TRP A 20 -21.22 49.68 17.25
N ARG A 21 -20.55 50.10 18.32
CA ARG A 21 -19.17 49.62 18.62
C ARG A 21 -19.16 48.18 19.12
N GLU A 22 -20.15 47.77 19.90
CA GLU A 22 -20.28 46.38 20.37
C GLU A 22 -20.52 45.40 19.21
N ARG A 23 -21.41 45.72 18.26
CA ARG A 23 -21.65 44.84 17.09
C ARG A 23 -20.40 44.60 16.24
N ARG A 24 -19.55 45.62 16.03
CA ARG A 24 -18.29 45.46 15.27
C ARG A 24 -17.26 44.57 15.99
N ARG A 25 -17.21 44.62 17.32
CA ARG A 25 -16.30 43.76 18.11
C ARG A 25 -16.72 42.29 18.04
N VAL A 26 -18.03 42.01 18.08
CA VAL A 26 -18.56 40.64 17.96
C VAL A 26 -18.31 40.08 16.56
N SER A 27 -18.44 40.89 15.50
CA SER A 27 -18.17 40.46 14.12
C SER A 27 -16.68 40.20 13.83
N ALA A 28 -15.77 41.00 14.41
CA ALA A 28 -14.33 40.78 14.25
C ALA A 28 -13.86 39.52 15.01
N ALA A 29 -14.38 39.26 16.21
CA ALA A 29 -14.06 38.06 16.97
C ALA A 29 -14.54 36.77 16.28
N ALA A 30 -15.73 36.80 15.67
CA ALA A 30 -16.27 35.67 14.92
C ALA A 30 -15.44 35.34 13.65
N ALA A 31 -14.94 36.36 12.94
CA ALA A 31 -14.11 36.16 11.74
C ALA A 31 -12.73 35.57 12.07
N VAL A 32 -12.11 35.98 13.18
CA VAL A 32 -10.81 35.46 13.63
C VAL A 32 -10.93 34.02 14.13
N ALA A 33 -12.01 33.68 14.83
CA ALA A 33 -12.28 32.30 15.28
C ALA A 33 -12.51 31.33 14.11
N ALA A 34 -13.21 31.77 13.05
CA ALA A 34 -13.43 30.96 11.85
C ALA A 34 -12.13 30.71 11.06
N ALA A 35 -11.27 31.71 10.94
CA ALA A 35 -9.97 31.56 10.28
C ALA A 35 -9.03 30.61 11.04
N ALA A 36 -9.01 30.67 12.38
CA ALA A 36 -8.20 29.76 13.21
C ALA A 36 -8.64 28.29 13.08
N LEU A 37 -9.94 28.02 12.98
CA LEU A 37 -10.50 26.67 12.76
C LEU A 37 -10.13 26.07 11.39
N VAL A 38 -10.05 26.90 10.35
CA VAL A 38 -9.62 26.45 9.00
C VAL A 38 -8.13 26.12 8.97
N VAL A 39 -7.28 26.92 9.64
CA VAL A 39 -5.84 26.64 9.73
C VAL A 39 -5.54 25.39 10.56
N LEU A 40 -6.27 25.16 11.66
CA LEU A 40 -6.13 23.95 12.47
C LEU A 40 -6.61 22.67 11.76
N THR A 41 -7.67 22.74 10.96
CA THR A 41 -8.14 21.58 10.18
C THR A 41 -7.23 21.25 9.00
N CYS A 42 -6.63 22.25 8.33
CA CYS A 42 -5.61 22.02 7.31
C CYS A 42 -4.31 21.43 7.89
N ALA A 43 -3.90 21.83 9.10
CA ALA A 43 -2.73 21.24 9.76
C ALA A 43 -2.94 19.75 10.08
N ALA A 44 -4.14 19.34 10.51
CA ALA A 44 -4.47 17.95 10.78
C ALA A 44 -4.50 17.07 9.52
N VAL A 45 -4.84 17.62 8.34
CA VAL A 45 -4.79 16.91 7.06
C VAL A 45 -3.35 16.73 6.57
N LEU A 46 -2.44 17.66 6.88
CA LEU A 46 -1.02 17.56 6.51
C LEU A 46 -0.19 16.71 7.49
N THR A 47 -0.56 16.65 8.77
CA THR A 47 0.03 15.68 9.72
C THR A 47 -0.68 14.33 9.74
N GLY A 48 -1.74 14.19 8.94
CA GLY A 48 -2.33 12.92 8.54
C GLY A 48 -1.37 12.13 7.65
N THR A 49 -0.12 11.92 8.07
CA THR A 49 0.65 10.75 7.68
C THR A 49 -0.09 9.55 8.24
N GLY A 50 -1.17 9.18 7.57
CA GLY A 50 -1.57 7.81 7.48
C GLY A 50 -0.35 7.07 6.96
N ALA A 51 0.47 6.59 7.90
CA ALA A 51 1.19 5.36 7.75
C ALA A 51 0.11 4.29 7.48
N GLN A 52 -0.47 4.31 6.29
CA GLN A 52 -0.85 3.08 5.61
C GLN A 52 0.47 2.34 5.48
N ALA A 53 0.83 1.62 6.55
CA ALA A 53 1.80 0.57 6.51
C ALA A 53 1.40 -0.25 5.28
N ARG A 54 2.15 -0.08 4.18
CA ARG A 54 1.92 -0.82 2.94
C ARG A 54 1.89 -2.26 3.38
N ARG A 55 0.69 -2.84 3.46
CA ARG A 55 0.51 -4.21 3.94
C ARG A 55 1.19 -5.07 2.90
N VAL A 56 2.42 -5.48 3.19
CA VAL A 56 3.19 -6.38 2.34
C VAL A 56 2.30 -7.60 2.09
N PRO A 57 1.96 -7.93 0.83
CA PRO A 57 1.09 -9.05 0.50
C PRO A 57 1.54 -10.33 1.20
N MET A 58 0.58 -11.17 1.62
CA MET A 58 0.85 -12.43 2.33
C MET A 58 1.94 -13.25 1.61
N TRP A 59 1.79 -13.43 0.30
CA TRP A 59 2.77 -14.10 -0.56
C TRP A 59 4.20 -13.57 -0.39
N GLN A 60 4.39 -12.24 -0.42
CA GLN A 60 5.72 -11.65 -0.28
C GLN A 60 6.33 -11.92 1.11
N ARG A 61 5.51 -11.98 2.17
CA ARG A 61 5.98 -12.33 3.52
C ARG A 61 6.44 -13.79 3.56
N THR A 62 5.61 -14.70 3.03
CA THR A 62 5.92 -16.14 2.99
C THR A 62 7.20 -16.41 2.20
N VAL A 63 7.32 -15.84 0.99
CA VAL A 63 8.53 -15.97 0.16
C VAL A 63 9.76 -15.42 0.88
N ARG A 64 9.65 -14.29 1.59
CA ARG A 64 10.77 -13.72 2.34
C ARG A 64 11.22 -14.61 3.50
N SER A 65 10.28 -15.22 4.22
CA SER A 65 10.57 -16.18 5.29
C SER A 65 11.28 -17.41 4.73
N LYS A 66 10.71 -18.02 3.69
CA LYS A 66 11.26 -19.22 3.07
C LYS A 66 12.61 -18.98 2.41
N ALA A 67 12.85 -17.81 1.83
CA ALA A 67 14.15 -17.46 1.28
C ALA A 67 15.24 -17.36 2.37
N ALA A 68 14.90 -16.95 3.59
CA ALA A 68 15.85 -16.92 4.70
C ALA A 68 16.21 -18.34 5.15
N GLU A 69 15.23 -19.23 5.27
CA GLU A 69 15.44 -20.66 5.60
C GLU A 69 16.30 -21.34 4.52
N CYS A 70 15.98 -21.10 3.25
CA CYS A 70 16.68 -21.71 2.12
C CYS A 70 18.11 -21.20 1.91
N LYS A 71 18.45 -20.00 2.41
CA LYS A 71 19.80 -19.42 2.26
C LYS A 71 20.88 -20.38 2.76
N ASN A 72 20.65 -20.97 3.94
CA ASN A 72 21.59 -21.88 4.59
C ASN A 72 21.69 -23.24 3.87
N ILE A 73 20.60 -23.67 3.24
CA ILE A 73 20.54 -24.96 2.52
C ILE A 73 21.31 -24.85 1.19
N THR A 74 21.19 -23.73 0.49
CA THR A 74 21.75 -23.57 -0.86
C THR A 74 23.08 -22.83 -0.89
N ASN A 75 23.66 -22.54 0.28
CA ASN A 75 24.88 -21.73 0.44
C ASN A 75 24.80 -20.39 -0.33
N ALA A 76 23.61 -19.76 -0.33
CA ALA A 76 23.35 -18.55 -1.07
C ALA A 76 23.83 -17.30 -0.30
N SER A 77 24.32 -16.31 -1.02
CA SER A 77 24.72 -15.03 -0.42
C SER A 77 23.52 -14.14 -0.09
N ASP A 78 23.71 -13.10 0.73
CA ASP A 78 22.67 -12.09 0.94
C ASP A 78 22.27 -11.38 -0.36
N ARG A 79 23.19 -11.25 -1.30
CA ARG A 79 22.92 -10.72 -2.64
C ARG A 79 21.96 -11.63 -3.42
N ASP A 80 22.13 -12.95 -3.33
CA ASP A 80 21.25 -13.92 -3.97
C ASP A 80 19.84 -13.89 -3.36
N VAL A 81 19.76 -13.77 -2.04
CA VAL A 81 18.49 -13.59 -1.32
C VAL A 81 17.77 -12.31 -1.77
N ALA A 82 18.50 -11.19 -1.90
CA ALA A 82 17.93 -9.94 -2.41
C ALA A 82 17.49 -10.06 -3.88
N ALA A 83 18.23 -10.79 -4.71
CA ALA A 83 17.89 -11.03 -6.11
C ALA A 83 16.59 -11.84 -6.27
N VAL A 84 16.39 -12.88 -5.45
CA VAL A 84 15.14 -13.67 -5.43
C VAL A 84 13.95 -12.83 -4.97
N LYS A 85 14.14 -11.94 -3.99
CA LYS A 85 13.10 -11.05 -3.45
C LYS A 85 12.70 -9.92 -4.41
N SER A 86 13.56 -9.57 -5.34
CA SER A 86 13.32 -8.50 -6.31
C SER A 86 12.79 -9.07 -7.63
N TYR A 87 12.41 -8.19 -8.57
CA TYR A 87 11.99 -8.57 -9.92
C TYR A 87 13.18 -8.79 -10.89
N TYR A 88 14.37 -9.05 -10.34
CA TYR A 88 15.60 -9.21 -11.14
C TYR A 88 15.52 -10.39 -12.09
N ARG A 89 15.76 -10.17 -13.37
CA ARG A 89 15.70 -11.22 -14.39
C ARG A 89 16.94 -12.11 -14.42
N HIS A 90 18.09 -11.64 -13.95
CA HIS A 90 19.32 -12.42 -13.99
C HIS A 90 19.66 -12.90 -12.58
N LEU A 91 19.68 -14.23 -12.40
CA LEU A 91 20.03 -14.89 -11.15
C LEU A 91 21.33 -15.67 -11.34
N SER A 92 22.22 -15.62 -10.33
CA SER A 92 23.35 -16.54 -10.19
C SER A 92 22.84 -17.99 -10.05
N GLU A 93 23.71 -18.99 -10.25
CA GLU A 93 23.32 -20.39 -10.04
C GLU A 93 22.82 -20.64 -8.61
N ASN A 94 23.49 -20.08 -7.60
CA ASN A 94 23.06 -20.18 -6.20
C ASN A 94 21.69 -19.52 -5.99
N ALA A 95 21.40 -18.37 -6.61
CA ALA A 95 20.10 -17.73 -6.52
C ALA A 95 18.99 -18.53 -7.24
N LYS A 96 19.30 -19.23 -8.34
CA LYS A 96 18.34 -20.14 -8.99
C LYS A 96 18.00 -21.33 -8.10
N CYS A 97 19.00 -21.93 -7.45
CA CYS A 97 18.75 -23.02 -6.52
C CYS A 97 18.08 -22.56 -5.22
N LEU A 98 18.39 -21.36 -4.73
CA LEU A 98 17.66 -20.71 -3.64
C LEU A 98 16.18 -20.59 -3.99
N LEU A 99 15.86 -20.11 -5.19
CA LEU A 99 14.48 -20.01 -5.68
C LEU A 99 13.79 -21.37 -5.78
N LYS A 100 14.50 -22.41 -6.24
CA LYS A 100 13.98 -23.78 -6.24
C LYS A 100 13.64 -24.26 -4.84
N CYS A 101 14.52 -24.05 -3.86
CA CYS A 101 14.25 -24.39 -2.46
C CYS A 101 13.01 -23.66 -1.94
N VAL A 102 12.85 -22.37 -2.27
CA VAL A 102 11.65 -21.61 -1.91
C VAL A 102 10.40 -22.23 -2.54
N TYR A 103 10.46 -22.64 -3.80
CA TYR A 103 9.34 -23.32 -4.47
C TYR A 103 9.01 -24.68 -3.85
N GLU A 104 10.00 -25.40 -3.34
CA GLU A 104 9.76 -26.63 -2.57
C GLU A 104 9.06 -26.35 -1.24
N GLN A 105 9.53 -25.35 -0.50
CA GLN A 105 8.92 -24.93 0.76
C GLN A 105 7.48 -24.43 0.60
N LEU A 106 7.12 -23.99 -0.61
CA LEU A 106 5.77 -23.55 -0.96
C LEU A 106 4.93 -24.66 -1.59
N GLY A 107 5.51 -25.84 -1.83
CA GLY A 107 4.84 -26.98 -2.44
C GLY A 107 4.59 -26.86 -3.94
N ILE A 108 5.26 -25.93 -4.63
CA ILE A 108 5.25 -25.75 -6.10
C ILE A 108 6.10 -26.85 -6.77
N ILE A 109 7.18 -27.23 -6.11
CA ILE A 109 8.03 -28.36 -6.49
C ILE A 109 7.93 -29.39 -5.36
N ARG A 110 7.68 -30.66 -5.71
CA ARG A 110 7.68 -31.80 -4.79
C ARG A 110 8.48 -32.92 -5.41
N ASP A 111 9.37 -33.53 -4.65
CA ASP A 111 10.24 -34.60 -5.13
C ASP A 111 11.02 -34.20 -6.41
N ASN A 112 11.49 -32.95 -6.47
CA ASN A 112 12.14 -32.33 -7.64
C ASN A 112 11.25 -32.17 -8.91
N HIS A 113 9.95 -32.38 -8.80
CA HIS A 113 8.98 -32.27 -9.89
C HIS A 113 8.03 -31.10 -9.63
N PHE A 114 7.72 -30.32 -10.67
CA PHE A 114 6.68 -29.30 -10.54
C PHE A 114 5.31 -29.96 -10.40
N ILE A 115 4.49 -29.38 -9.54
CA ILE A 115 3.07 -29.73 -9.46
C ILE A 115 2.36 -29.48 -10.80
N ASP A 116 1.23 -30.17 -10.99
CA ASP A 116 0.41 -29.99 -12.17
C ASP A 116 -0.33 -28.65 -12.17
N GLN A 117 -1.01 -28.35 -13.28
CA GLN A 117 -1.77 -27.10 -13.41
C GLN A 117 -2.90 -26.98 -12.39
N LYS A 118 -3.62 -28.07 -12.08
CA LYS A 118 -4.77 -28.05 -11.17
C LYS A 118 -4.31 -27.73 -9.76
N GLU A 119 -3.28 -28.42 -9.28
CA GLU A 119 -2.66 -28.14 -7.99
C GLU A 119 -2.05 -26.74 -7.92
N GLY A 120 -1.38 -26.32 -9.01
CA GLY A 120 -0.84 -24.97 -9.12
C GLY A 120 -1.90 -23.88 -8.97
N LEU A 121 -3.08 -24.08 -9.58
CA LEU A 121 -4.21 -23.16 -9.46
C LEU A 121 -4.79 -23.13 -8.05
N GLN A 122 -4.88 -24.28 -7.38
CA GLN A 122 -5.34 -24.34 -5.98
C GLN A 122 -4.39 -23.59 -5.05
N LEU A 123 -3.08 -23.81 -5.21
CA LEU A 123 -2.06 -23.10 -4.45
C LEU A 123 -2.11 -21.59 -4.73
N PHE A 124 -2.28 -21.20 -6.00
CA PHE A 124 -2.40 -19.79 -6.38
C PHE A 124 -3.64 -19.13 -5.74
N HIS A 125 -4.76 -19.84 -5.70
CA HIS A 125 -5.97 -19.39 -4.99
C HIS A 125 -5.71 -19.12 -3.51
N GLN A 126 -4.96 -19.98 -2.83
CA GLN A 126 -4.64 -19.81 -1.40
C GLN A 126 -3.91 -18.48 -1.12
N TYR A 127 -2.99 -18.07 -1.98
CA TYR A 127 -2.19 -16.86 -1.77
C TYR A 127 -2.82 -15.57 -2.30
N PHE A 128 -3.67 -15.68 -3.33
CA PHE A 128 -4.22 -14.53 -4.06
C PHE A 128 -5.75 -14.43 -4.00
N ALA A 129 -6.41 -15.16 -3.10
CA ALA A 129 -7.88 -15.14 -2.95
C ALA A 129 -8.47 -13.72 -2.82
N HIS A 130 -7.74 -12.80 -2.20
CA HIS A 130 -8.18 -11.42 -1.98
C HIS A 130 -7.85 -10.45 -3.12
N ASP A 131 -7.07 -10.88 -4.11
CA ASP A 131 -6.70 -10.09 -5.28
C ASP A 131 -7.32 -10.68 -6.54
N LYS A 132 -8.56 -10.29 -6.84
CA LYS A 132 -9.36 -10.84 -7.94
C LYS A 132 -8.70 -10.67 -9.31
N MET A 133 -7.94 -9.60 -9.52
CA MET A 133 -7.26 -9.34 -10.79
C MET A 133 -6.07 -10.26 -10.96
N THR A 134 -5.22 -10.34 -9.93
CA THR A 134 -4.09 -11.26 -9.90
C THR A 134 -4.56 -12.71 -10.01
N LEU A 135 -5.67 -13.06 -9.36
CA LEU A 135 -6.30 -14.38 -9.45
C LEU A 135 -6.74 -14.74 -10.87
N LYS A 136 -7.49 -13.86 -11.54
CA LYS A 136 -7.93 -14.07 -12.94
C LYS A 136 -6.74 -14.22 -13.88
N LEU A 137 -5.71 -13.38 -13.74
CA LEU A 137 -4.53 -13.46 -14.57
C LEU A 137 -3.72 -14.73 -14.27
N GLY A 138 -3.56 -15.06 -12.99
CA GLY A 138 -2.90 -16.28 -12.53
C GLY A 138 -3.54 -17.54 -13.10
N MET A 139 -4.87 -17.58 -13.20
CA MET A 139 -5.59 -18.71 -13.80
C MET A 139 -5.16 -19.02 -15.24
N LEU A 140 -4.79 -18.00 -16.01
CA LEU A 140 -4.33 -18.14 -17.40
C LEU A 140 -2.84 -18.49 -17.50
N VAL A 141 -2.06 -18.07 -16.51
CA VAL A 141 -0.59 -18.03 -16.60
C VAL A 141 0.08 -19.19 -15.85
N VAL A 142 -0.50 -19.64 -14.74
CA VAL A 142 0.08 -20.67 -13.85
C VAL A 142 0.44 -21.94 -14.61
N GLY A 143 -0.50 -22.53 -15.35
CA GLY A 143 -0.25 -23.76 -16.12
C GLY A 143 0.90 -23.60 -17.13
N LYS A 144 0.93 -22.48 -17.85
CA LYS A 144 1.97 -22.16 -18.84
C LYS A 144 3.35 -22.01 -18.20
N CYS A 145 3.43 -21.29 -17.08
CA CYS A 145 4.71 -21.04 -16.42
C CYS A 145 5.26 -22.27 -15.68
N LEU A 146 4.39 -23.08 -15.07
CA LEU A 146 4.79 -24.36 -14.49
C LEU A 146 5.26 -25.34 -15.57
N ALA A 147 4.57 -25.39 -16.72
CA ALA A 147 5.03 -26.19 -17.88
C ALA A 147 6.42 -25.78 -18.35
N ARG A 148 6.70 -24.46 -18.44
CA ARG A 148 8.03 -23.97 -18.80
C ARG A 148 9.12 -24.38 -17.79
N GLY A 149 8.78 -24.43 -16.50
CA GLY A 149 9.68 -24.93 -15.46
C GLY A 149 10.01 -26.41 -15.62
N ARG A 150 9.01 -27.24 -15.98
CA ARG A 150 9.17 -28.68 -16.22
C ARG A 150 10.09 -29.00 -17.40
N SER A 151 10.12 -28.15 -18.41
CA SER A 151 10.95 -28.36 -19.61
C SER A 151 12.43 -27.96 -19.45
N ALA A 152 12.86 -27.54 -18.25
CA ALA A 152 14.24 -27.15 -18.00
C ALA A 152 15.17 -28.34 -17.76
N SER A 153 16.46 -28.14 -17.96
CA SER A 153 17.50 -29.17 -17.80
C SER A 153 17.69 -29.67 -16.38
N ASN A 154 17.34 -28.86 -15.37
CA ASN A 154 17.38 -29.25 -13.96
C ASN A 154 16.36 -28.42 -13.14
N PRO A 155 16.02 -28.83 -11.90
CA PRO A 155 15.02 -28.15 -11.08
C PRO A 155 15.35 -26.68 -10.74
N CYS A 156 16.63 -26.32 -10.53
CA CYS A 156 17.02 -24.93 -10.28
C CYS A 156 16.76 -24.04 -11.50
N GLN A 157 17.15 -24.51 -12.67
CA GLN A 157 16.87 -23.84 -13.94
C GLN A 157 15.36 -23.82 -14.22
N GLY A 158 14.63 -24.87 -13.85
CA GLY A 158 13.17 -24.92 -13.92
C GLY A 158 12.50 -23.84 -13.09
N ALA A 159 12.91 -23.69 -11.82
CA ALA A 159 12.37 -22.65 -10.94
C ALA A 159 12.61 -21.25 -11.50
N TYR A 160 13.81 -21.03 -12.05
CA TYR A 160 14.16 -19.80 -12.74
C TYR A 160 13.30 -19.54 -13.98
N GLN A 161 13.14 -20.53 -14.87
CA GLN A 161 12.32 -20.40 -16.08
C GLN A 161 10.85 -20.13 -15.76
N ALA A 162 10.30 -20.83 -14.75
CA ALA A 162 8.96 -20.58 -14.25
C ALA A 162 8.83 -19.14 -13.72
N ARG A 163 9.77 -18.67 -12.90
CA ARG A 163 9.78 -17.28 -12.40
C ARG A 163 9.82 -16.26 -13.53
N ILE A 164 10.73 -16.41 -14.49
CA ILE A 164 10.82 -15.48 -15.62
C ILE A 164 9.52 -15.44 -16.42
N CYS A 165 8.86 -16.59 -16.58
CA CYS A 165 7.53 -16.63 -17.16
C CYS A 165 6.52 -15.81 -16.34
N PHE A 166 6.41 -16.03 -15.02
CA PHE A 166 5.50 -15.24 -14.17
C PHE A 166 5.80 -13.73 -14.24
N LEU A 167 7.07 -13.35 -14.24
CA LEU A 167 7.50 -11.94 -14.36
C LEU A 167 7.11 -11.30 -15.70
N ALA A 168 7.03 -12.07 -16.78
CA ALA A 168 6.60 -11.56 -18.08
C ALA A 168 5.13 -11.10 -18.06
N PHE A 169 4.31 -11.70 -17.20
CA PHE A 169 2.90 -11.33 -17.01
C PHE A 169 2.69 -10.29 -15.89
N ARG A 170 3.77 -9.78 -15.28
CA ARG A 170 3.73 -8.84 -14.13
C ARG A 170 2.83 -9.32 -12.98
N LEU A 171 2.84 -10.62 -12.72
CA LEU A 171 2.28 -11.23 -11.51
C LEU A 171 3.18 -11.00 -10.29
#